data_AF-A0A3S1G7N5-F1
#
_entry.id   AF-A0A3S1G7N5-F1
#
_cell.length_a   1.000
_cell.length_b   1.000
_cell.length_c   1.000
_cell.angle_alpha   90.00
_cell.angle_beta   90.00
_cell.angle_gamma   90.00
#
_symmetry.space_group_name_H-M   'P 1'
#
loop_
_entity.id
_entity.type
_entity.pdbx_description
1 polymer ?
#
loop_
_entity_poly.entity_id
_entity_poly.type
_entity_poly.pdbx_seq_one_letter_code
_entity_poly.pdbx_strand_id
1 'polypeptide(L)' 'MVDTLERRWDLLTLHPFSGAPREDIAPGIRHLVVGEYLTLYRVGEDSVEILRVLHGRRNIEADDVGS' A
#
# COMPACT_ATOMS: atom_id res chain seq x y z
N MET A 1 16.99 3.13 -1.65
CA MET A 1 15.78 3.23 -0.77
C MET A 1 14.53 3.10 -1.60
N VAL A 2 14.40 3.90 -2.66
CA VAL A 2 13.39 3.71 -3.71
C VAL A 2 13.48 2.30 -4.31
N ASP A 3 14.68 1.78 -4.54
CA ASP A 3 14.90 0.43 -5.10
C ASP A 3 14.25 -0.69 -4.25
N THR A 4 14.19 -0.50 -2.93
CA THR A 4 13.58 -1.48 -2.02
C THR A 4 12.05 -1.44 -2.10
N LEU A 5 11.47 -0.25 -2.30
CA LEU A 5 10.04 -0.09 -2.56
C LEU A 5 9.68 -0.69 -3.91
N GLU A 6 10.43 -0.39 -4.96
CA GLU A 6 10.21 -0.93 -6.31
C GLU A 6 10.23 -2.45 -6.31
N ARG A 7 11.27 -3.08 -5.75
CA ARG A 7 11.32 -4.55 -5.61
C ARG A 7 10.13 -5.11 -4.85
N ARG A 8 9.63 -4.38 -3.85
CA ARG A 8 8.47 -4.84 -3.08
C ARG A 8 7.19 -4.72 -3.88
N TRP A 9 7.06 -3.70 -4.73
CA TRP A 9 5.93 -3.53 -5.64
C TRP A 9 5.96 -4.52 -6.79
N ASP A 10 7.13 -4.90 -7.30
CA ASP A 10 7.26 -5.97 -8.29
C ASP A 10 6.67 -7.28 -7.76
N LEU A 11 6.88 -7.59 -6.48
CA LEU A 11 6.28 -8.77 -5.85
C LEU A 11 4.74 -8.70 -5.77
N LEU A 12 4.14 -7.51 -5.82
CA LEU A 12 2.68 -7.37 -5.86
C LEU A 12 2.11 -7.80 -7.21
N THR A 13 2.89 -7.77 -8.29
CA THR A 13 2.44 -8.28 -9.60
C THR A 13 2.19 -9.80 -9.56
N LEU A 14 2.96 -10.51 -8.74
CA LEU A 14 2.82 -11.94 -8.55
C LEU A 14 1.85 -12.27 -7.42
N HIS A 15 1.96 -11.57 -6.29
CA HIS A 15 1.20 -11.82 -5.08
C HIS A 15 0.46 -10.55 -4.62
N PRO A 16 -0.59 -10.13 -5.36
CA PRO A 16 -1.27 -8.85 -5.13
C PRO A 16 -1.98 -8.77 -3.77
N PHE A 17 -2.32 -9.92 -3.16
CA PHE A 17 -2.99 -9.96 -1.86
C PHE A 17 -2.03 -10.13 -0.67
N SER A 18 -0.71 -10.02 -0.89
CA SER A 18 0.31 -10.24 0.16
C SER A 18 0.43 -9.11 1.19
N GLY A 19 -0.20 -7.95 0.95
CA GLY A 19 -0.34 -6.88 1.94
C GLY A 19 -1.55 -7.10 2.85
N ALA A 20 -1.43 -6.63 4.09
CA ALA A 20 -2.49 -6.77 5.07
C ALA A 20 -3.69 -5.87 4.73
N PRO A 21 -4.93 -6.37 4.84
CA PRO A 21 -6.13 -5.58 4.59
C PRO A 21 -6.23 -4.43 5.61
N ARG A 22 -6.76 -3.27 5.16
CA ARG A 22 -7.09 -2.11 5.99
C ARG A 22 -8.55 -1.72 5.78
N GLU A 23 -9.43 -2.63 6.17
CA GLU A 23 -10.88 -2.39 6.12
C GLU A 23 -11.31 -1.25 7.07
N ASP A 24 -10.47 -0.92 8.06
CA ASP A 24 -10.61 0.25 8.94
C ASP A 24 -10.44 1.59 8.20
N ILE A 25 -9.77 1.60 7.05
CA ILE A 25 -9.60 2.79 6.22
C ILE A 25 -10.69 2.85 5.14
N ALA A 26 -10.77 1.82 4.31
CA ALA A 26 -11.82 1.64 3.31
C ALA A 26 -11.84 0.20 2.78
N PRO A 27 -12.99 -0.27 2.26
CA PRO A 27 -13.08 -1.60 1.65
C PRO A 27 -12.09 -1.81 0.50
N GLY A 28 -11.44 -2.97 0.47
CA GLY A 28 -10.50 -3.34 -0.59
C GLY A 28 -9.11 -2.69 -0.51
N ILE A 29 -8.89 -1.80 0.46
CA ILE A 29 -7.56 -1.22 0.73
C ILE A 29 -6.67 -2.24 1.42
N ARG A 30 -5.42 -2.28 0.98
CA ARG A 30 -4.34 -3.07 1.55
C ARG A 30 -3.15 -2.18 1.82
N HIS A 31 -2.31 -2.63 2.73
CA HIS A 31 -1.05 -1.96 3.01
C HIS A 31 0.12 -2.93 3.06
N LEU A 32 1.30 -2.38 2.83
CA LEU A 32 2.57 -3.03 3.11
C LEU A 32 3.54 -2.02 3.71
N VAL A 33 4.44 -2.51 4.56
CA VAL A 33 5.50 -1.71 5.19
C VAL A 33 6.84 -2.10 4.57
N VAL A 34 7.62 -1.10 4.15
CA VAL A 34 9.01 -1.25 3.69
C VAL A 34 9.87 -0.26 4.44
N GLY A 35 10.65 -0.75 5.40
CA GLY A 35 11.43 0.12 6.29
C GLY A 35 10.51 1.11 7.02
N GLU A 36 10.79 2.40 6.89
CA GLU A 36 9.98 3.47 7.48
C GLU A 36 8.82 3.94 6.60
N TYR A 37 8.46 3.23 5.53
CA TYR A 37 7.39 3.63 4.60
C TYR A 37 6.22 2.66 4.62
N LEU A 38 5.00 3.20 4.68
CA LEU A 38 3.76 2.48 4.40
C LEU A 38 3.33 2.76 2.96
N THR A 39 3.04 1.72 2.19
CA THR A 39 2.35 1.84 0.91
C THR A 39 0.90 1.42 1.10
N LEU A 40 -0.05 2.28 0.75
CA LEU A 40 -1.47 1.96 0.60
C LEU A 40 -1.75 1.64 -0.86
N TYR A 41 -2.45 0.55 -1.11
CA TYR A 41 -2.77 0.10 -2.46
C TYR A 41 -4.09 -0.65 -2.50
N ARG A 42 -4.61 -0.87 -3.71
CA ARG A 42 -5.75 -1.76 -3.95
C ARG A 42 -5.46 -2.72 -5.10
N VAL A 43 -6.16 -3.84 -5.13
CA VAL A 43 -6.06 -4.83 -6.21
C VAL A 43 -7.29 -4.66 -7.11
N GLY A 44 -7.05 -4.27 -8.35
CA GLY A 44 -8.05 -4.23 -9.42
C GLY A 44 -8.12 -5.55 -10.20
N GLU A 45 -8.87 -5.56 -11.29
CA GLU A 45 -9.03 -6.77 -12.13
C GLU A 45 -7.70 -7.19 -12.78
N ASP A 46 -7.00 -6.24 -13.40
CA ASP A 46 -5.76 -6.51 -14.16
C ASP A 46 -4.52 -5.82 -13.59
N SER A 47 -4.64 -5.14 -12.45
CA SER A 47 -3.55 -4.31 -11.92
C SER A 47 -3.58 -4.13 -10.41
N VAL A 48 -2.42 -3.72 -9.90
CA VAL A 48 -2.26 -3.23 -8.52
C VAL A 48 -2.05 -1.73 -8.59
N GLU A 49 -2.93 -0.99 -7.92
CA GLU A 49 -2.87 0.47 -7.90
C GLU A 49 -2.27 0.95 -6.59
N ILE A 50 -1.10 1.59 -6.68
CA ILE A 50 -0.47 2.27 -5.55
C ILE A 50 -1.18 3.60 -5.33
N LEU A 51 -1.88 3.72 -4.21
CA LEU A 51 -2.69 4.90 -3.90
C LEU A 51 -1.83 5.97 -3.22
N ARG A 52 -1.07 5.59 -2.20
CA ARG A 52 -0.22 6.49 -1.40
C ARG A 52 1.01 5.79 -0.87
N VAL A 53 2.10 6.53 -0.74
CA VAL A 53 3.31 6.11 -0.02
C VAL A 53 3.56 7.13 1.09
N LEU A 54 3.47 6.68 2.33
CA LEU A 54 3.51 7.50 3.54
C LEU A 54 4.75 7.13 4.35
N HIS A 55 5.38 8.11 4.98
CA HIS A 55 6.42 7.81 5.97
C HIS A 55 5.74 7.41 7.28
N GLY A 56 6.00 6.20 7.79
CA GLY A 56 5.34 5.52 8.90
C GLY A 56 5.49 6.15 10.28
N ARG A 57 5.90 7.43 10.36
CA ARG A 57 5.89 8.24 11.59
C ARG A 57 4.62 9.09 11.74
N ARG A 58 3.63 8.96 10.85
CA ARG A 58 2.30 9.56 11.02
C ARG A 58 1.28 8.49 11.34
N ASN A 59 0.38 8.80 12.26
CA ASN A 59 -0.85 8.04 12.45
C ASN A 59 -1.63 8.11 11.13
N ILE A 60 -1.93 6.96 10.52
CA ILE A 60 -2.54 6.91 9.18
C ILE A 60 -4.03 6.77 9.39
N GLU A 61 -4.75 7.83 9.05
CA GLU A 61 -6.18 7.99 9.27
C GLU A 61 -6.90 7.97 7.91
N ALA A 62 -8.22 7.78 7.91
CA ALA A 62 -9.01 7.66 6.68
C ALA A 62 -8.84 8.86 5.72
N ASP A 63 -8.56 10.04 6.27
CA ASP A 63 -8.33 11.28 5.52
C ASP A 63 -7.06 11.24 4.64
N ASP A 64 -6.08 10.38 4.94
CA ASP A 64 -4.85 10.27 4.16
C ASP A 64 -5.07 9.65 2.75
N VAL A 65 -6.24 9.06 2.52
CA VAL A 65 -6.61 8.43 1.23
C VAL A 65 -7.31 9.42 0.28
N GLY A 66 -7.77 10.57 0.77
CA GLY A 66 -8.63 11.49 0.01
C GLY A 66 -8.10 12.91 -0.13
N SER A 67 -7.60 13.25 -1.31
CA SER A 67 -7.70 14.58 -1.94
C SER A 67 -7.51 14.41 -3.45
#